data_AF-A0A158D025-F1
#
_entry.id   AF-A0A158D025-F1
#
_cell.length_a   1.000
_cell.length_b   1.000
_cell.length_c   1.000
_cell.angle_alpha   90.00
_cell.angle_beta   90.00
_cell.angle_gamma   90.00
#
_symmetry.space_group_name_H-M   'P 1'
#
loop_
_entity.id
_entity.type
_entity.pdbx_description
1 polymer ?
#
loop_
_entity_poly.entity_id
_entity_poly.type
_entity_poly.pdbx_seq_one_letter_code
_entity_poly.pdbx_strand_id
1 'polypeptide(L)' 'MAFGEYQRHAHGIALPVAPGRPQNGMALSCGGVDVTRDTASIRARVVPALKETAQGLASRL' A
#
# COMPACT_ATOMS: atom_id res chain seq x y z
N MET A 1 -1.91 -0.32 -8.36
CA MET A 1 -1.55 1.06 -7.97
C MET A 1 -2.41 1.98 -8.81
N ALA A 2 -2.95 3.04 -8.21
CA ALA A 2 -3.69 4.09 -8.90
C ALA A 2 -2.99 5.44 -8.66
N PHE A 3 -2.87 6.29 -9.68
CA PHE A 3 -2.29 7.62 -9.57
C PHE A 3 -3.17 8.63 -10.32
N GLY A 4 -3.65 9.66 -9.63
CA GLY A 4 -4.51 10.68 -10.21
C GLY A 4 -5.92 10.22 -10.56
N GLU A 5 -6.26 8.93 -10.35
CA GLU A 5 -7.53 8.33 -10.77
C GLU A 5 -8.70 8.70 -9.84
N TYR A 6 -8.44 8.83 -8.54
CA TYR A 6 -9.46 9.19 -7.54
C TYR A 6 -9.41 10.68 -7.14
N GLN A 7 -8.20 11.23 -7.01
CA GLN A 7 -7.96 12.64 -6.71
C GLN A 7 -6.70 13.10 -7.47
N ARG A 8 -6.71 14.33 -7.99
CA ARG A 8 -5.60 14.86 -8.79
C ARG A 8 -4.33 14.91 -7.93
N HIS A 9 -3.21 14.44 -8.49
CA HIS A 9 -1.91 14.34 -7.80
C HIS A 9 -1.89 13.40 -6.58
N ALA A 10 -2.94 12.62 -6.35
CA ALA A 10 -2.94 11.60 -5.31
C ALA A 10 -2.53 10.24 -5.88
N HIS A 11 -1.91 9.40 -5.06
CA HIS A 11 -1.61 8.02 -5.38
C HIS A 11 -2.10 7.08 -4.30
N GLY A 12 -2.41 5.85 -4.70
CA GLY A 12 -2.76 4.74 -3.83
C GLY A 12 -2.07 3.46 -4.27
N ILE A 13 -1.37 2.82 -3.33
CA ILE A 13 -0.80 1.48 -3.50
C ILE A 13 -1.46 0.56 -2.47
N ALA A 14 -2.05 -0.54 -2.93
CA ALA A 14 -2.70 -1.53 -2.07
C ALA A 14 -2.03 -2.89 -2.25
N LEU A 15 -1.86 -3.60 -1.14
CA LEU A 15 -1.33 -4.95 -1.04
C LEU A 15 -2.39 -5.83 -0.35
N PRO A 16 -2.86 -6.94 -0.96
CA PRO A 16 -3.74 -7.87 -0.26
C PRO A 16 -3.02 -8.51 0.93
N VAL A 17 -3.74 -8.65 2.04
CA VAL A 17 -3.26 -9.25 3.29
C VAL A 17 -4.34 -10.15 3.89
N ALA A 18 -3.95 -11.11 4.71
CA ALA A 18 -4.86 -12.02 5.39
C ALA A 18 -4.44 -12.17 6.88
N PRO A 19 -4.70 -11.14 7.71
CA PRO A 19 -4.32 -11.19 9.12
C PRO A 19 -5.20 -12.13 9.94
N GLY A 20 -4.66 -12.65 11.04
CA GLY A 20 -5.41 -13.39 12.06
C GLY A 20 -5.81 -14.81 11.71
N ARG A 21 -6.43 -15.47 12.69
CA ARG A 21 -7.14 -16.74 12.52
C ARG A 21 -8.60 -16.62 13.02
N PRO A 22 -9.61 -16.85 12.17
CA PRO A 22 -9.51 -17.20 10.74
C PRO A 22 -8.90 -16.07 9.90
N GLN A 23 -8.28 -16.45 8.78
CA GLN A 23 -7.60 -15.52 7.88
C GLN A 23 -8.64 -14.71 7.09
N ASN A 24 -8.92 -13.49 7.53
CA ASN A 24 -9.88 -12.61 6.88
C ASN A 24 -9.21 -11.85 5.73
N GLY A 25 -9.75 -11.97 4.51
CA GLY A 25 -9.23 -11.24 3.35
C GLY A 25 -9.36 -9.72 3.53
N MET A 26 -8.23 -9.02 3.51
CA MET A 26 -8.14 -7.57 3.67
C MET A 26 -7.14 -6.97 2.68
N ALA A 27 -7.07 -5.64 2.61
CA ALA A 27 -6.06 -4.92 1.84
C ALA A 27 -5.37 -3.88 2.73
N LEU A 28 -4.04 -3.89 2.73
CA LEU A 28 -3.22 -2.84 3.32
C LEU A 28 -2.90 -1.81 2.24
N SER A 29 -3.32 -0.57 2.45
CA SER A 29 -3.12 0.51 1.48
C SER A 29 -2.26 1.64 2.04
N CYS A 30 -1.46 2.24 1.15
CA CYS A 30 -0.74 3.48 1.39
C CYS A 30 -1.16 4.49 0.34
N GLY A 31 -1.77 5.58 0.80
CA GLY A 31 -2.15 6.73 -0.01
C GLY A 31 -1.24 7.92 0.26
N GLY A 32 -1.04 8.77 -0.75
CA GLY A 32 -0.25 9.99 -0.61
C GLY A 32 -0.54 10.99 -1.70
N VAL A 33 -0.06 12.22 -1.52
CA VAL A 33 -0.12 13.28 -2.53
C VAL A 33 1.29 13.52 -3.06
N ASP A 34 1.43 13.56 -4.38
CA ASP A 34 2.68 13.87 -5.06
C ASP A 34 2.41 14.69 -6.32
N VAL A 35 2.94 15.92 -6.34
CA VAL A 35 2.79 16.84 -7.46
C VAL A 35 3.70 16.46 -8.63
N THR A 36 4.87 15.87 -8.35
CA THR A 36 5.92 15.52 -9.32
C THR A 36 5.58 14.30 -10.17
N ARG A 37 4.63 13.48 -9.71
CA ARG A 37 4.16 12.26 -10.39
C ARG A 37 5.25 11.22 -10.67
N ASP A 38 6.33 11.19 -9.90
CA ASP A 38 7.35 10.14 -10.02
C ASP A 38 6.84 8.80 -9.42
N THR A 39 5.97 8.15 -10.18
CA THR A 39 5.35 6.88 -9.79
C THR A 39 6.37 5.77 -9.59
N ALA A 40 7.52 5.82 -10.28
CA ALA A 40 8.57 4.81 -10.16
C ALA A 40 9.27 4.94 -8.80
N SER A 41 9.67 6.16 -8.42
CA SER A 41 10.28 6.44 -7.11
C SER A 41 9.31 6.17 -5.96
N ILE A 42 8.05 6.61 -6.09
CA ILE A 42 6.98 6.29 -5.11
C ILE A 42 6.87 4.78 -4.92
N ARG A 43 6.76 4.02 -6.01
CA ARG A 43 6.62 2.56 -5.94
C ARG A 43 7.85 1.90 -5.32
N ALA A 44 9.05 2.32 -5.72
CA ALA A 44 10.31 1.79 -5.19
C ALA A 44 10.43 1.97 -3.67
N ARG A 45 9.91 3.07 -3.14
CA ARG A 45 9.89 3.34 -1.69
C ARG A 45 8.74 2.65 -0.96
N VAL A 46 7.52 2.73 -1.48
CA VAL A 46 6.30 2.37 -0.75
C VAL A 46 6.01 0.86 -0.80
N VAL A 47 6.32 0.18 -1.91
CA VAL A 47 6.04 -1.26 -2.03
C VAL A 47 6.83 -2.11 -1.02
N PRO A 48 8.16 -1.90 -0.83
CA PRO A 48 8.90 -2.65 0.19
C PRO A 48 8.36 -2.42 1.60
N ALA A 49 8.09 -1.16 1.97
CA ALA A 49 7.56 -0.81 3.28
C ALA A 49 6.18 -1.43 3.55
N LEU A 50 5.29 -1.45 2.55
CA LEU A 50 4.00 -2.13 2.63
C LEU A 50 4.14 -3.64 2.87
N LYS A 51 5.09 -4.29 2.19
CA LYS A 51 5.37 -5.72 2.37
C LYS A 51 5.90 -6.03 3.76
N GLU A 52 6.89 -5.27 4.23
CA GLU A 52 7.44 -5.41 5.57
C GLU A 52 6.35 -5.22 6.65
N THR A 53 5.51 -4.20 6.47
CA THR A 53 4.38 -3.93 7.37
C THR A 53 3.37 -5.06 7.36
N ALA A 54 3.05 -5.62 6.19
CA ALA A 54 2.16 -6.78 6.07
C ALA A 54 2.71 -8.02 6.78
N GLN A 55 4.01 -8.28 6.67
CA GLN A 55 4.68 -9.37 7.40
C GLN A 55 4.62 -9.14 8.92
N GLY A 56 4.92 -7.91 9.37
CA GLY A 56 4.79 -7.53 10.77
C GLY A 56 3.36 -7.68 11.29
N LEU A 57 2.35 -7.32 10.48
CA LEU A 57 0.95 -7.47 10.82
C LEU A 57 0.55 -8.94 10.97
N ALA A 58 0.99 -9.81 10.05
CA ALA A 58 0.73 -11.24 10.12
C ALA A 58 1.38 -11.92 11.34
N SER A 59 2.44 -11.34 11.90
CA SER A 59 3.09 -11.85 13.11
C SER A 59 2.41 -11.41 14.42
N ARG A 60 1.46 -10.47 14.36
CA ARG A 60 0.84 -9.82 15.53
C ARG A 60 -0.65 -10.09 15.71
N LEU A 61 -1.30 -10.65 14.69
CA LEU A 61 -2.74 -10.94 14.64
C LEU A 61 -2.95 -12.42 14.36
#